data_AF-A0A398C290-F1
#
_entry.id   AF-A0A398C290-F1
#
_cell.length_a   1.000
_cell.length_b   1.000
_cell.length_c   1.000
_cell.angle_alpha   90.00
_cell.angle_beta   90.00
_cell.angle_gamma   90.00
#
_symmetry.space_group_name_H-M   'P 1'
#
loop_
_entity.id
_entity.type
_entity.pdbx_description
1 polymer ?
#
loop_
_entity_poly.entity_id
_entity_poly.type
_entity_poly.pdbx_seq_one_letter_code
_entity_poly.pdbx_strand_id
1 'polypeptide(L)'
;MRRLQVSEGRRLTYRDLAQMAGTSERTMAEWMRGATSPMAMNGLLNLMSALKADDAIQVLEHWRDAAPHDPISAETAQENQK
;
A
#
# COMPACT_ATOMS: atom_id res chain seq x y z
N MET A 1 1.71 -7.17 -6.88
CA MET A 1 2.92 -7.43 -6.06
C MET A 1 4.22 -7.46 -6.87
N ARG A 2 4.36 -8.29 -7.92
CA ARG A 2 5.63 -8.43 -8.66
C ARG A 2 6.21 -7.12 -9.20
N ARG A 3 5.38 -6.23 -9.76
CA ARG A 3 5.81 -4.91 -10.25
C ARG A 3 6.39 -4.03 -9.14
N LEU A 4 5.78 -4.06 -7.95
CA LEU A 4 6.25 -3.32 -6.78
C LEU A 4 7.58 -3.89 -6.27
N GLN A 5 7.72 -5.21 -6.20
CA GLN A 5 8.98 -5.86 -5.81
C GLN A 5 10.14 -5.55 -6.79
N VAL A 6 9.84 -5.50 -8.09
CA VAL A 6 10.84 -5.10 -9.11
C VAL A 6 11.25 -3.65 -8.92
N SER A 7 10.29 -2.75 -8.66
CA SER A 7 10.56 -1.34 -8.38
C SER A 7 11.44 -1.15 -7.13
N GLU A 8 11.18 -1.93 -6.07
CA GLU A 8 11.93 -1.87 -4.81
C GLU A 8 13.29 -2.59 -4.86
N GLY A 9 13.58 -3.35 -5.92
CA GLY A 9 14.81 -4.13 -6.04
C GLY A 9 14.97 -5.26 -5.02
N ARG A 10 13.92 -5.57 -4.24
CA ARG A 10 13.93 -6.58 -3.18
C ARG A 10 12.62 -7.35 -3.09
N ARG A 11 12.67 -8.52 -2.45
CA ARG A 11 11.44 -9.23 -2.05
C ARG A 11 10.76 -8.46 -0.92
N LEU A 12 9.46 -8.23 -1.08
CA LEU A 12 8.59 -7.65 -0.07
C LEU A 12 7.87 -8.74 0.71
N THR A 13 7.93 -8.65 2.03
CA THR A 13 7.19 -9.48 2.98
C THR A 13 5.75 -8.99 3.16
N TYR A 14 4.88 -9.77 3.81
CA TYR A 14 3.54 -9.31 4.15
C TYR A 14 3.57 -8.13 5.13
N ARG A 15 4.53 -8.10 6.07
CA ARG A 15 4.79 -6.95 6.92
C ARG A 15 5.09 -5.68 6.12
N ASP A 16 6.00 -5.76 5.14
CA ASP A 16 6.35 -4.62 4.27
C ASP A 16 5.10 -4.08 3.56
N LEU A 17 4.31 -4.98 2.96
CA LEU A 17 3.11 -4.61 2.21
C LEU A 17 2.03 -4.02 3.13
N ALA A 18 1.87 -4.57 4.33
CA ALA A 18 0.91 -4.07 5.30
C ALA A 18 1.25 -2.64 5.75
N GLN A 19 2.53 -2.36 6.01
CA GLN A 19 3.01 -1.03 6.34
C GLN A 19 2.74 -0.05 5.18
N MET A 20 3.05 -0.42 3.94
CA MET A 20 2.76 0.42 2.76
C MET A 20 1.26 0.67 2.56
N ALA A 21 0.41 -0.31 2.91
CA ALA A 21 -1.03 -0.21 2.76
C ALA A 21 -1.74 0.41 3.99
N GLY A 22 -0.99 0.83 5.02
CA GLY A 22 -1.57 1.40 6.25
C GLY A 22 -2.47 0.41 7.00
N THR A 23 -2.12 -0.88 7.00
CA THR A 23 -2.92 -1.94 7.64
C THR A 23 -2.06 -2.90 8.47
N SER A 24 -2.69 -3.85 9.16
CA SER A 24 -1.98 -4.87 9.93
C SER A 24 -1.45 -6.00 9.04
N GLU A 25 -0.34 -6.63 9.42
CA GLU A 25 0.20 -7.81 8.72
C GLU A 25 -0.82 -8.95 8.66
N ARG A 26 -1.61 -9.14 9.73
CA ARG A 26 -2.72 -10.10 9.74
C ARG A 26 -3.73 -9.78 8.64
N THR A 27 -4.20 -8.54 8.57
CA THR A 27 -5.17 -8.10 7.56
C THR A 27 -4.61 -8.31 6.15
N MET A 28 -3.35 -7.95 5.92
CA MET A 28 -2.66 -8.18 4.64
C MET A 28 -2.58 -9.67 4.28
N ALA A 29 -2.22 -10.54 5.23
CA ALA A 29 -2.18 -11.98 5.02
C ALA A 29 -3.59 -12.54 4.68
N GLU A 30 -4.64 -12.01 5.31
CA GLU A 30 -6.02 -12.41 5.03
C GLU A 30 -6.49 -12.01 3.63
N TRP A 31 -6.05 -10.85 3.15
CA TRP A 31 -6.29 -10.40 1.77
C TRP A 31 -5.54 -11.27 0.76
N MET A 32 -4.26 -11.57 1.03
CA MET A 32 -3.42 -12.37 0.14
C MET A 32 -3.89 -13.82 0.00
N ARG A 33 -4.50 -14.40 1.04
CA ARG A 33 -5.13 -15.73 0.97
C ARG A 33 -6.51 -15.72 0.28
N GLY A 34 -7.04 -14.55 -0.08
CA GLY A 34 -8.35 -14.40 -0.71
C GLY A 34 -9.55 -14.65 0.20
N ALA A 35 -9.35 -14.79 1.51
CA ALA A 35 -10.45 -15.05 2.46
C ALA A 35 -11.32 -13.82 2.69
N THR A 36 -10.71 -12.63 2.61
CA THR A 36 -11.37 -11.34 2.76
C THR A 36 -10.81 -10.39 1.73
N SER A 37 -11.34 -10.36 0.51
CA SER A 37 -11.07 -9.23 -0.38
C SER A 37 -11.90 -8.04 0.13
N PRO A 38 -11.32 -6.88 0.47
CA PRO A 38 -12.13 -5.74 0.83
C PRO A 38 -12.97 -5.36 -0.39
N MET A 39 -14.29 -5.57 -0.33
CA MET A 39 -15.18 -5.23 -1.45
C MET A 39 -15.01 -3.76 -1.87
N ALA A 40 -14.76 -2.88 -0.89
CA ALA A 40 -14.45 -1.48 -1.12
C ALA A 40 -13.19 -1.25 -1.98
N MET A 41 -12.16 -2.09 -1.83
CA MET A 41 -10.92 -1.95 -2.59
C MET A 41 -11.11 -2.40 -4.05
N ASN A 42 -11.91 -3.44 -4.29
CA ASN A 42 -12.31 -3.82 -5.65
C ASN A 42 -13.16 -2.73 -6.31
N GLY A 43 -14.10 -2.14 -5.57
CA GLY A 43 -14.89 -1.00 -6.05
C GLY A 43 -14.01 0.19 -6.44
N LEU A 44 -13.06 0.56 -5.58
CA LEU A 44 -12.11 1.66 -5.86
C LEU A 44 -11.25 1.36 -7.09
N LEU A 45 -10.70 0.15 -7.22
CA LEU A 45 -9.88 -0.23 -8.37
C LEU A 45 -10.69 -0.23 -9.67
N ASN A 46 -11.96 -0.68 -9.64
CA ASN A 46 -12.85 -0.62 -10.80
C ASN A 46 -13.10 0.83 -11.24
N LEU A 47 -13.37 1.74 -10.28
CA LEU A 47 -13.56 3.15 -10.57
C LEU A 47 -12.27 3.80 -11.13
N MET A 48 -11.12 3.53 -10.52
CA MET A 48 -9.82 4.01 -11.01
C MET A 48 -9.50 3.47 -12.41
N SER A 49 -9.86 2.22 -12.69
CA SER A 49 -9.65 1.60 -14.00
C SER A 49 -10.57 2.14 -15.11
N ALA A 50 -11.67 2.79 -14.74
CA ALA A 50 -12.58 3.44 -15.68
C ALA A 50 -12.07 4.82 -16.15
N LEU A 51 -11.06 5.37 -15.47
CA LEU A 51 -10.41 6.62 -15.85
C LEU A 51 -9.40 6.39 -16.98
N LYS A 52 -9.06 7.46 -17.72
CA LYS A 52 -7.88 7.45 -18.58
C LYS A 52 -6.63 7.33 -17.71
N ALA A 53 -5.55 6.80 -18.27
CA ALA A 53 -4.30 6.57 -17.53
C ALA A 53 -3.78 7.84 -16.84
N ASP A 54 -3.76 8.98 -17.55
CA ASP A 54 -3.27 10.24 -17.00
C ASP A 54 -4.16 10.77 -15.87
N ASP A 55 -5.48 10.60 -15.97
CA ASP A 55 -6.43 11.01 -14.93
C ASP A 55 -6.28 10.13 -13.68
N ALA A 56 -6.08 8.81 -13.87
CA ALA A 56 -5.80 7.89 -12.77
C ALA A 56 -4.48 8.22 -12.06
N ILE A 57 -3.45 8.61 -12.81
CA ILE A 57 -2.17 9.07 -12.24
C ILE A 57 -2.38 10.34 -11.42
N GLN A 58 -3.07 11.34 -11.96
CA GLN A 58 -3.34 12.59 -11.23
C GLN A 58 -4.09 12.32 -9.92
N VAL A 59 -5.10 11.45 -9.90
CA VAL A 59 -5.81 11.11 -8.66
C VAL A 59 -4.86 10.50 -7.63
N LEU A 60 -3.96 9.61 -8.04
CA LEU A 60 -2.97 9.01 -7.15
C LEU A 60 -1.94 10.02 -6.64
N GLU A 61 -1.53 10.98 -7.48
CA GLU A 61 -0.63 12.07 -7.09
C GLU A 61 -1.27 12.98 -6.05
N HIS A 62 -2.50 13.46 -6.31
CA HIS A 62 -3.24 14.28 -5.35
C HIS A 62 -3.46 13.55 -4.03
N TRP A 63 -3.79 12.25 -4.08
CA TRP A 63 -3.93 11.44 -2.89
C TRP A 63 -2.62 11.35 -2.09
N ARG A 64 -1.49 11.12 -2.77
CA ARG A 64 -0.17 11.05 -2.12
C ARG A 64 0.20 12.37 -1.46
N ASP A 65 -0.12 13.49 -2.09
CA ASP A 65 0.21 14.83 -1.56
C ASP A 65 -0.72 15.23 -0.41
N ALA A 66 -1.97 14.76 -0.41
CA ALA A 66 -2.96 15.04 0.63
C ALA A 66 -2.94 14.05 1.80
N ALA A 67 -2.44 12.82 1.59
CA ALA A 67 -2.35 11.83 2.65
C ALA A 67 -1.36 12.33 3.70
N PRO A 68 -1.76 12.40 4.99
CA PRO A 68 -0.80 12.71 6.04
C PRO A 68 0.30 11.66 5.98
N HIS A 69 1.54 12.11 5.77
CA HIS A 69 2.73 11.27 5.95
C HIS A 69 2.75 10.86 7.43
N ASP A 70 2.10 9.74 7.75
CA ASP A 70 2.03 9.25 9.12
C ASP A 70 3.45 8.86 9.56
N PRO A 71 4.04 9.52 10.58
CA PRO A 71 5.46 9.39 10.94
C PRO A 71 5.83 8.05 11.61
N ILE A 72 5.05 6.98 11.40
CA ILE A 72 5.33 5.61 11.85
C ILE A 72 6.41 4.96 10.95
N SER A 73 7.49 5.69 10.71
CA SER A 73 8.74 5.20 10.17
C SER A 73 9.95 5.83 10.86
N ALA A 74 9.76 6.89 11.67
CA ALA A 74 10.86 7.54 12.39
C ALA A 74 11.20 6.87 13.74
N GLU A 75 10.23 6.26 14.43
CA GLU A 75 10.47 5.72 15.78
C GLU A 75 11.17 4.36 15.82
N THR A 76 11.06 3.52 14.78
CA THR A 76 11.70 2.18 14.80
C THR A 76 13.19 2.21 14.38
N ALA A 77 13.71 3.35 13.91
CA ALA A 77 15.11 3.49 13.52
C ALA A 77 16.03 3.90 14.68
N GLN A 78 15.49 4.44 15.78
CA GLN A 78 16.30 4.94 16.91
C GLN A 78 16.40 3.99 18.11
N GLU A 79 15.61 2.90 18.15
CA GLU A 79 15.63 1.96 19.28
C GLU A 79 16.67 0.83 19.14
N ASN A 80 17.29 0.65 17.96
CA ASN A 80 18.35 -0.36 17.74
C ASN A 80 19.78 0.19 17.89
N GLN A 81 19.95 1.32 18.59
CA GLN A 81 21.26 1.94 18.82
C GLN A 81 21.54 2.28 20.30
N LYS A 82 20.98 1.51 21.23
CA LYS A 82 21.41 1.50 22.64
C LYS A 82 21.73 0.10 23.12
#